data_AF-A0A1F6WAP0-F1
#
_entry.id   AF-A0A1F6WAP0-F1
#
_cell.length_a   1.000
_cell.length_b   1.000
_cell.length_c   1.000
_cell.angle_alpha   90.00
_cell.angle_beta   90.00
_cell.angle_gamma   90.00
#
_symmetry.space_group_name_H-M   'P 1'
#
loop_
_entity.id
_entity.type
_entity.pdbx_description
1 polymer ?
#
loop_
_entity_poly.entity_id
_entity_poly.type
_entity_poly.pdbx_seq_one_letter_code
_entity_poly.pdbx_strand_id
1 'polypeptide(L)'
;MNTRKKIVGLLILSVIGFGIGYVLTNSIQFNMCTVNKTITEASCINFYERVGDPLLYGMTGLAFIFLILTFIPNVFSAWKKFAIWFIPLAILLFIFYPDPGSGDYFSPYPEQVFRWVSILYVVISIFIIFKSLKKEE
;
A
#
# COMPACT_ATOMS: atom_id res chain seq x y z
N MET A 1 11.58 0.27 23.92
CA MET A 1 11.53 1.17 22.74
C MET A 1 10.24 1.99 22.79
N ASN A 2 10.35 3.33 22.87
CA ASN A 2 9.22 4.27 22.90
C ASN A 2 8.29 4.06 21.68
N THR A 3 6.97 3.94 21.90
CA THR A 3 5.94 3.76 20.86
C THR A 3 6.11 4.75 19.72
N ARG A 4 6.43 6.02 20.02
CA ARG A 4 6.68 7.05 19.02
C ARG A 4 7.87 6.73 18.12
N LYS A 5 8.98 6.23 18.69
CA LYS A 5 10.15 5.80 17.90
C LYS A 5 9.81 4.62 16.98
N LYS A 6 8.94 3.70 17.44
CA LYS A 6 8.46 2.59 16.59
C LYS A 6 7.65 3.11 15.41
N ILE A 7 6.71 4.02 15.66
CA ILE A 7 5.86 4.61 14.62
C ILE A 7 6.70 5.35 13.59
N VAL A 8 7.69 6.15 14.03
CA VAL A 8 8.60 6.84 13.11
C VAL A 8 9.41 5.86 12.27
N GLY A 9 9.93 4.78 12.86
CA GLY A 9 10.64 3.74 12.10
C GLY A 9 9.74 3.07 11.06
N LEU A 10 8.48 2.79 11.41
CA LEU A 10 7.49 2.24 10.49
C LEU A 10 7.10 3.24 9.38
N LEU A 11 6.97 4.53 9.71
CA LEU A 11 6.73 5.59 8.73
C LEU A 11 7.87 5.66 7.71
N ILE A 12 9.12 5.66 8.16
CA ILE A 12 10.29 5.67 7.27
C ILE A 12 10.26 4.45 6.35
N LEU A 13 10.01 3.26 6.90
CA LEU A 13 9.90 2.03 6.10
C LEU A 13 8.77 2.13 5.06
N SER A 14 7.61 2.67 5.45
CA SER A 14 6.48 2.91 4.54
C SER A 14 6.82 3.91 3.44
N VAL A 15 7.51 5.00 3.74
CA VAL A 15 7.94 5.99 2.73
C VAL A 15 8.98 5.39 1.78
N ILE A 16 9.92 4.58 2.27
CA ILE A 16 10.88 3.87 1.41
C ILE A 16 10.15 2.89 0.49
N GLY A 17 9.24 2.08 1.02
CA GLY A 17 8.47 1.14 0.22
C GLY A 17 7.57 1.84 -0.79
N PHE A 18 6.97 2.98 -0.45
CA PHE A 18 6.26 3.83 -1.40
C PHE A 18 7.17 4.28 -2.55
N GLY A 19 8.38 4.77 -2.24
CA GLY A 19 9.35 5.18 -3.25
C GLY A 19 9.77 4.03 -4.17
N ILE A 20 10.02 2.84 -3.60
CA ILE A 20 10.29 1.63 -4.39
C ILE A 20 9.09 1.29 -5.27
N GLY A 21 7.88 1.26 -4.73
CA GLY A 21 6.66 0.98 -5.49
C GLY A 21 6.48 1.93 -6.66
N TYR A 22 6.71 3.23 -6.44
CA TYR A 22 6.64 4.25 -7.48
C TYR A 22 7.65 4.00 -8.62
N VAL A 23 8.89 3.65 -8.28
CA VAL A 23 9.92 3.33 -9.27
C VAL A 23 9.55 2.11 -10.10
N LEU A 24 9.02 1.05 -9.46
CA LEU A 24 8.61 -0.17 -10.15
C LEU A 24 7.39 0.07 -11.06
N THR A 25 6.34 0.74 -10.58
CA THR A 25 5.17 1.09 -11.41
C THR A 25 5.54 2.01 -12.58
N ASN A 26 6.58 2.85 -12.45
CA ASN A 26 7.05 3.72 -13.53
C ASN A 26 8.30 3.16 -14.25
N SER A 27 8.40 1.84 -14.38
CA SER A 27 9.56 1.12 -14.96
C SER A 27 10.05 1.68 -16.31
N ILE A 28 9.14 2.16 -17.17
CA ILE A 28 9.48 2.79 -18.45
C ILE A 28 10.23 4.12 -18.25
N GLN A 29 9.75 4.98 -17.34
CA GLN A 29 10.38 6.28 -17.06
C GLN A 29 11.80 6.12 -16.49
N PHE A 30 12.01 5.03 -15.74
CA PHE A 30 13.31 4.68 -15.17
C PHE A 30 14.17 3.82 -16.11
N ASN A 31 13.78 3.63 -17.37
CA ASN A 31 14.48 2.84 -18.39
C ASN A 31 14.73 1.36 -17.98
N MET A 32 13.89 0.80 -17.11
CA MET A 32 14.02 -0.59 -16.64
C MET A 32 13.47 -1.61 -17.65
N CYS A 33 12.45 -1.23 -18.42
CA CYS A 33 11.80 -2.10 -19.42
C CYS A 33 12.00 -1.62 -20.86
N THR A 34 13.06 -0.85 -21.12
CA THR A 34 13.34 -0.28 -22.43
C THR A 34 14.51 -1.00 -23.09
N VAL A 35 14.24 -1.75 -24.14
CA VAL A 35 15.25 -2.41 -24.97
C VAL A 35 15.47 -1.50 -26.19
N ASN A 36 16.56 -0.74 -26.22
CA ASN A 36 16.89 0.23 -27.29
C ASN A 36 15.94 1.44 -27.48
N LYS A 37 15.66 2.26 -26.46
CA LYS A 37 14.94 3.57 -26.53
C LYS A 37 13.61 3.63 -27.33
N THR A 38 13.14 2.52 -27.89
CA THR A 38 12.06 2.42 -28.88
C THR A 38 11.27 1.12 -28.75
N ILE A 39 11.86 0.05 -28.22
CA ILE A 39 11.16 -1.22 -27.98
C ILE A 39 10.91 -1.35 -26.47
N THR A 40 9.64 -1.53 -26.11
CA THR A 40 9.19 -1.81 -24.74
C THR A 40 8.71 -3.24 -24.65
N GLU A 41 9.20 -3.99 -23.66
CA GLU A 41 8.76 -5.37 -23.42
C GLU A 41 7.52 -5.39 -22.50
N ALA A 42 6.38 -5.82 -23.04
CA ALA A 42 5.12 -5.89 -22.28
C ALA A 42 5.20 -6.83 -21.06
N SER A 43 5.92 -7.94 -21.18
CA SER A 43 6.16 -8.87 -20.07
C SER A 43 6.95 -8.24 -18.92
N CYS A 44 7.94 -7.40 -19.24
CA CYS A 44 8.70 -6.64 -18.26
C CYS A 44 7.81 -5.64 -17.52
N ILE A 45 7.02 -4.85 -18.26
CA ILE A 45 6.11 -3.85 -17.70
C ILE A 45 5.11 -4.54 -16.75
N ASN A 46 4.44 -5.60 -17.23
CA ASN A 46 3.47 -6.34 -16.43
C ASN A 46 4.10 -6.91 -15.15
N PHE A 47 5.34 -7.42 -15.21
CA PHE A 47 6.04 -7.91 -14.03
C PHE A 47 6.27 -6.80 -12.99
N TYR A 48 6.76 -5.64 -13.44
CA TYR A 48 7.06 -4.53 -12.56
C TYR A 48 5.81 -3.85 -11.99
N GLU A 49 4.74 -3.70 -12.77
CA GLU A 49 3.44 -3.20 -12.29
C GLU A 49 2.83 -4.16 -11.27
N ARG A 50 2.93 -5.48 -11.52
CA ARG A 50 2.41 -6.51 -10.61
C ARG A 50 3.04 -6.47 -9.22
N VAL A 51 4.28 -6.02 -9.11
CA VAL A 51 4.99 -5.85 -7.83
C VAL A 51 4.87 -4.40 -7.33
N GLY A 52 4.95 -3.44 -8.24
CA GLY A 52 4.97 -2.01 -7.98
C GLY A 52 3.66 -1.50 -7.42
N ASP A 53 2.54 -1.82 -8.07
CA ASP A 53 1.22 -1.30 -7.67
C ASP A 53 0.80 -1.70 -6.25
N PRO A 54 0.86 -2.98 -5.84
CA PRO A 54 0.47 -3.33 -4.48
C PRO A 54 1.39 -2.68 -3.43
N LEU A 55 2.68 -2.53 -3.76
CA LEU A 55 3.64 -1.84 -2.90
C LEU A 55 3.35 -0.34 -2.84
N LEU A 56 3.07 0.29 -3.98
CA LEU A 56 2.74 1.71 -4.10
C LEU A 56 1.48 2.04 -3.29
N TYR A 57 0.36 1.36 -3.56
CA TYR A 57 -0.92 1.63 -2.91
C TYR A 57 -0.92 1.21 -1.45
N GLY A 58 -0.37 0.04 -1.12
CA GLY A 58 -0.29 -0.46 0.24
C GLY A 58 0.60 0.42 1.14
N MET A 59 1.78 0.79 0.65
CA MET A 59 2.73 1.60 1.43
C MET A 59 2.29 3.06 1.54
N THR A 60 1.57 3.60 0.54
CA THR A 60 0.94 4.93 0.66
C THR A 60 -0.06 4.97 1.82
N GLY A 61 -0.95 3.96 1.89
CA GLY A 61 -1.92 3.86 2.98
C GLY A 61 -1.25 3.74 4.34
N LEU A 62 -0.23 2.88 4.46
CA LEU A 62 0.53 2.72 5.70
C LEU A 62 1.29 4.00 6.09
N ALA A 63 1.96 4.65 5.15
CA ALA A 63 2.68 5.91 5.40
C ALA A 63 1.73 6.98 5.91
N PHE A 64 0.55 7.12 5.30
CA PHE A 64 -0.46 8.07 5.73
C PHE A 64 -0.93 7.81 7.17
N ILE A 65 -1.21 6.56 7.53
CA ILE A 65 -1.65 6.21 8.89
C ILE A 65 -0.52 6.38 9.91
N PHE A 66 0.71 5.98 9.59
CA PHE A 66 1.85 6.18 10.49
C PHE A 66 2.20 7.66 10.68
N LEU A 67 1.97 8.50 9.66
CA LEU A 67 2.10 9.95 9.79
C LEU A 67 1.12 10.48 10.84
N ILE A 68 -0.16 10.09 10.77
CA ILE A 68 -1.18 10.47 11.77
C ILE A 68 -0.78 9.98 13.17
N LEU A 69 -0.40 8.71 13.29
CA LEU A 69 -0.02 8.09 14.57
C LEU A 69 1.24 8.71 15.19
N THR A 70 2.07 9.41 14.41
CA THR A 70 3.25 10.12 14.93
C THR A 70 2.85 11.27 15.87
N PHE A 71 1.68 11.88 15.63
CA PHE A 71 1.11 12.93 16.48
C PHE A 71 0.31 12.38 17.65
N ILE A 72 -0.26 11.18 17.49
CA ILE A 72 -1.17 10.57 18.47
C ILE A 72 -0.71 9.13 18.79
N PRO A 73 0.43 8.94 19.47
CA PRO A 73 1.02 7.61 19.66
C PRO A 73 0.22 6.72 20.62
N ASN A 74 -0.66 7.28 21.46
CA ASN A 74 -1.43 6.52 22.46
C ASN A 74 -2.38 5.51 21.82
N VAL A 75 -3.00 5.89 20.70
CA VAL A 75 -3.97 5.03 19.98
C VAL A 75 -3.33 3.91 19.16
N PHE A 76 -1.99 3.85 19.09
CA PHE A 76 -1.26 2.85 18.31
C PHE A 76 -1.64 1.42 18.68
N SER A 77 -1.85 1.15 19.98
CA SER A 77 -2.23 -0.18 20.45
C SER A 77 -3.60 -0.63 19.93
N ALA A 78 -4.57 0.31 19.87
CA ALA A 78 -5.91 0.04 19.35
C ALA A 78 -5.88 -0.20 17.83
N TRP A 79 -5.20 0.69 17.08
CA TRP A 79 -5.04 0.54 15.63
C TRP A 79 -4.30 -0.75 15.26
N LYS A 80 -3.24 -1.11 16.00
CA LYS A 80 -2.43 -2.32 15.72
C LYS A 80 -3.27 -3.60 15.73
N LYS A 81 -4.28 -3.70 16.60
CA LYS A 81 -5.17 -4.89 16.68
C LYS A 81 -5.98 -5.11 15.40
N PHE A 82 -6.29 -4.03 14.68
CA PHE A 82 -6.90 -4.13 13.36
C PHE A 82 -5.84 -4.46 12.29
N ALA A 83 -4.74 -3.71 12.29
CA ALA A 83 -3.69 -3.83 11.29
C ALA A 83 -3.08 -5.23 11.21
N ILE A 84 -2.93 -5.93 12.34
CA ILE A 84 -2.35 -7.28 12.40
C ILE A 84 -3.16 -8.32 11.61
N TRP A 85 -4.46 -8.10 11.41
CA TRP A 85 -5.32 -8.99 10.62
C TRP A 85 -5.53 -8.46 9.21
N PHE A 86 -5.76 -7.15 9.07
CA PHE A 86 -6.05 -6.55 7.78
C PHE A 86 -4.83 -6.61 6.83
N ILE A 87 -3.63 -6.30 7.32
CA ILE A 87 -2.43 -6.22 6.46
C ILE A 87 -2.10 -7.59 5.83
N PRO A 88 -2.02 -8.71 6.59
CA PRO A 88 -1.78 -10.01 5.98
C PRO A 88 -2.87 -10.42 4.98
N LEU A 89 -4.13 -10.12 5.29
CA LEU A 89 -5.24 -10.42 4.39
C LEU A 89 -5.14 -9.64 3.08
N ALA A 90 -4.80 -8.35 3.15
CA ALA A 90 -4.57 -7.51 1.98
C ALA A 90 -3.37 -8.01 1.15
N ILE A 91 -2.27 -8.41 1.79
CA ILE A 91 -1.10 -8.99 1.11
C ILE A 91 -1.48 -10.27 0.36
N LEU A 92 -2.23 -11.18 0.99
CA LEU A 92 -2.70 -12.40 0.33
C LEU A 92 -3.57 -12.07 -0.88
N LEU A 93 -4.52 -11.13 -0.72
CA LEU A 93 -5.35 -10.67 -1.83
C LEU A 93 -4.50 -10.10 -2.96
N PHE A 94 -3.49 -9.29 -2.67
CA PHE A 94 -2.62 -8.69 -3.70
C PHE A 94 -1.79 -9.73 -4.45
N ILE A 95 -1.29 -10.75 -3.76
CA ILE A 95 -0.53 -11.84 -4.38
C ILE A 95 -1.41 -12.65 -5.33
N PHE A 96 -2.61 -13.04 -4.87
CA PHE A 96 -3.45 -14.02 -5.57
C PHE A 96 -4.50 -13.41 -6.51
N TYR A 97 -4.72 -12.10 -6.53
CA TYR A 97 -5.77 -11.48 -7.36
C TYR A 97 -5.43 -11.55 -8.85
N PRO A 98 -6.18 -12.28 -9.71
CA PRO A 98 -5.78 -12.50 -11.10
C PRO A 98 -5.93 -11.24 -11.96
N ASP A 99 -5.18 -11.18 -13.06
CA ASP A 99 -5.41 -10.18 -14.10
C ASP A 99 -6.67 -10.56 -14.90
N PRO A 100 -7.57 -9.61 -15.23
CA PRO A 100 -8.76 -9.90 -16.03
C PRO A 100 -8.37 -10.35 -17.44
N GLY A 101 -8.99 -11.42 -17.92
CA GLY A 101 -8.75 -11.96 -19.26
C GLY A 101 -9.39 -11.12 -20.37
N SER A 102 -8.92 -11.29 -21.61
CA SER A 102 -9.54 -10.63 -22.78
C SER A 102 -11.02 -11.04 -22.92
N GLY A 103 -11.93 -10.08 -22.74
CA GLY A 103 -13.38 -10.30 -22.78
C GLY A 103 -14.08 -10.30 -21.42
N ASP A 104 -13.34 -10.11 -20.32
CA ASP A 104 -13.92 -9.86 -19.00
C ASP A 104 -14.19 -8.37 -18.80
N TYR A 105 -15.47 -7.99 -18.90
CA TYR A 105 -15.92 -6.60 -18.75
C TYR A 105 -16.33 -6.24 -17.32
N PHE A 106 -16.37 -7.20 -16.40
CA PHE A 106 -16.91 -7.00 -15.05
C PHE A 106 -15.86 -7.10 -13.96
N SER A 107 -14.77 -7.81 -14.19
CA SER A 107 -13.68 -7.90 -13.22
C SER A 107 -12.82 -6.63 -13.24
N PRO A 108 -12.59 -5.98 -12.07
CA PRO A 108 -11.71 -4.83 -11.99
C PRO A 108 -10.25 -5.24 -12.23
N TYR A 109 -9.47 -4.32 -12.78
CA TYR A 109 -8.02 -4.51 -12.89
C TYR A 109 -7.38 -4.52 -11.49
N PRO A 110 -6.28 -5.27 -11.28
CA PRO A 110 -5.62 -5.37 -9.98
C PRO A 110 -5.30 -4.02 -9.36
N GLU A 111 -4.83 -3.07 -10.16
CA GLU A 111 -4.55 -1.69 -9.75
C GLU A 111 -5.75 -1.05 -9.01
N GLN A 112 -6.95 -1.20 -9.57
CA GLN A 112 -8.19 -0.66 -8.99
C GLN A 112 -8.49 -1.33 -7.64
N VAL A 113 -8.34 -2.65 -7.57
CA VAL A 113 -8.54 -3.41 -6.34
C VAL A 113 -7.54 -3.00 -5.27
N PHE A 114 -6.27 -2.84 -5.62
CA PHE A 114 -5.22 -2.43 -4.67
C PHE A 114 -5.50 -1.02 -4.12
N ARG A 115 -5.92 -0.11 -4.99
CA ARG A 115 -6.33 1.24 -4.61
C ARG A 115 -7.55 1.22 -3.69
N TRP A 116 -8.60 0.45 -4.00
CA TRP A 116 -9.79 0.35 -3.15
C TRP A 116 -9.49 -0.25 -1.79
N VAL A 117 -8.69 -1.31 -1.74
CA VAL A 117 -8.27 -1.94 -0.48
C VAL A 117 -7.43 -0.96 0.36
N SER A 118 -6.56 -0.18 -0.26
CA SER A 118 -5.81 0.88 0.43
C SER A 118 -6.71 1.99 0.96
N ILE A 119 -7.70 2.45 0.18
CA ILE A 119 -8.70 3.43 0.64
C ILE A 119 -9.49 2.87 1.82
N LEU A 120 -9.99 1.63 1.72
CA LEU A 120 -10.73 0.96 2.77
C LEU A 120 -9.90 0.84 4.05
N TYR A 121 -8.63 0.45 3.92
CA TYR A 121 -7.68 0.39 5.01
C TYR A 121 -7.53 1.75 5.73
N VAL A 122 -7.36 2.83 4.97
CA VAL A 122 -7.22 4.19 5.52
C VAL A 122 -8.50 4.61 6.23
N VAL A 123 -9.67 4.43 5.61
CA VAL A 123 -10.98 4.81 6.19
C VAL A 123 -11.23 4.08 7.52
N ILE A 124 -11.03 2.76 7.56
CA ILE A 124 -11.22 1.98 8.79
C ILE A 124 -10.18 2.36 9.85
N SER A 125 -8.92 2.58 9.45
CA SER A 125 -7.87 3.01 10.38
C SER A 125 -8.19 4.36 11.03
N ILE A 126 -8.63 5.34 10.23
CA ILE A 126 -9.06 6.67 10.72
C ILE A 126 -10.23 6.52 11.70
N PHE A 127 -11.24 5.73 11.36
CA PHE A 127 -12.39 5.48 12.24
C PHE A 127 -11.96 4.90 13.60
N ILE A 128 -11.04 3.93 13.61
CA ILE A 128 -10.49 3.34 14.85
C ILE A 128 -9.72 4.37 15.66
N ILE A 129 -8.91 5.21 15.00
CA ILE A 129 -8.15 6.28 15.66
C ILE A 129 -9.10 7.26 16.35
N PHE A 130 -10.11 7.77 15.64
CA PHE A 130 -11.11 8.70 16.21
C PHE A 130 -11.91 8.09 17.36
N LYS A 131 -12.37 6.84 17.21
CA LYS A 131 -13.11 6.15 18.27
C LYS A 131 -12.25 5.95 19.52
N SER A 132 -10.94 5.72 19.34
CA SER A 132 -10.01 5.48 20.45
C SER A 132 -9.64 6.79 21.16
N LEU A 133 -9.48 7.89 20.42
CA LEU A 133 -9.30 9.23 20.98
C LEU A 133 -10.43 9.62 21.93
N LYS A 134 -11.69 9.46 21.50
CA LYS A 134 -12.86 9.77 22.31
C LYS A 134 -12.97 8.94 23.60
N LYS A 135 -12.29 7.79 23.67
CA LYS A 135 -12.30 6.93 24.87
C LYS A 135 -11.25 7.37 25.91
N GLU A 136 -10.25 8.14 25.49
CA GLU A 136 -9.19 8.66 26.37
C GLU A 136 -9.56 10.01 27.01
N GLU A 137 -10.58 10.71 26.48
CA GLU A 137 -11.24 11.88 27.09
C GLU A 137 -12.28 11.48 28.14
#